data_AF-A0A4P7XIH2-F1
#
_entry.id   AF-A0A4P7XIH2-F1
#
_cell.length_a   1.000
_cell.length_b   1.000
_cell.length_c   1.000
_cell.angle_alpha   90.00
_cell.angle_beta   90.00
_cell.angle_gamma   90.00
#
_symmetry.space_group_name_H-M   'P 1'
#
loop_
_entity.id
_entity.type
_entity.pdbx_description
1 polymer ?
#
loop_
_entity_poly.entity_id
_entity_poly.type
_entity_poly.pdbx_seq_one_letter_code
_entity_poly.pdbx_strand_id
1 'polypeptide(L)' 'MAIKEVPVKSHQDYSIIRIVETGSRGETIIETFALTHAAAGVIAEFAALSDAVRELNRMLSPLPGLNIETLKQAV' A
#
# COMPACT_ATOMS: atom_id res chain seq x y z
N MET A 1 -5.24 4.84 -23.35
CA MET A 1 -4.69 4.16 -22.17
C MET A 1 -5.85 3.83 -21.26
N ALA A 2 -5.85 2.65 -20.65
CA ALA A 2 -6.89 2.21 -19.74
C ALA A 2 -6.25 1.75 -18.42
N ILE A 3 -6.81 2.22 -17.30
CA ILE A 3 -6.37 1.85 -15.96
C ILE A 3 -7.36 0.83 -15.41
N LYS A 4 -6.84 -0.25 -14.83
CA LYS A 4 -7.64 -1.27 -14.15
C LYS A 4 -7.16 -1.44 -12.72
N GLU A 5 -8.10 -1.32 -11.78
CA GLU A 5 -7.87 -1.59 -10.37
C GLU A 5 -8.38 -2.98 -10.01
N VAL A 6 -7.55 -3.79 -9.38
CA VAL A 6 -7.87 -5.16 -8.98
C VAL A 6 -7.55 -5.31 -7.49
N PRO A 7 -8.55 -5.53 -6.62
CA PRO A 7 -8.31 -5.83 -5.21
C PRO A 7 -7.49 -7.12 -5.08
N VAL A 8 -6.34 -7.05 -4.39
CA VAL A 8 -5.48 -8.21 -4.14
C VAL A 8 -5.82 -8.84 -2.80
N LYS A 9 -5.96 -8.02 -1.75
CA LYS A 9 -6.27 -8.46 -0.39
C LYS A 9 -6.87 -7.33 0.41
N SER A 10 -7.78 -7.66 1.32
CA SER A 10 -8.31 -6.74 2.33
C SER A 10 -8.18 -7.36 3.73
N HIS A 11 -7.85 -6.53 4.73
CA HIS A 11 -7.76 -6.92 6.13
C HIS A 11 -7.90 -5.70 7.06
N GLN A 12 -8.80 -5.77 8.06
CA GLN A 12 -9.02 -4.72 9.06
C GLN A 12 -9.08 -3.30 8.46
N ASP A 13 -9.99 -3.11 7.50
CA ASP A 13 -10.20 -1.84 6.78
C ASP A 13 -9.06 -1.37 5.85
N TYR A 14 -7.94 -2.09 5.82
CA TYR A 14 -6.88 -1.90 4.84
C TYR A 14 -7.10 -2.77 3.61
N SER A 15 -6.70 -2.28 2.43
CA SER A 15 -6.68 -3.05 1.20
C SER A 15 -5.42 -2.80 0.38
N ILE A 16 -4.92 -3.82 -0.30
CA ILE A 16 -3.92 -3.68 -1.35
C ILE A 16 -4.63 -3.81 -2.69
N ILE A 17 -4.54 -2.75 -3.50
CA ILE A 17 -5.13 -2.67 -4.84
C ILE A 17 -3.99 -2.75 -5.85
N ARG A 18 -4.06 -3.71 -6.77
CA ARG A 18 -3.17 -3.77 -7.93
C ARG A 18 -3.71 -2.83 -8.99
N ILE A 19 -2.87 -1.90 -9.44
CA ILE A 19 -3.20 -0.93 -10.48
C ILE A 19 -2.40 -1.34 -11.72
N VAL A 20 -3.13 -1.65 -12.79
CA VAL A 20 -2.53 -2.03 -14.07
C VAL A 20 -2.91 -0.99 -15.10
N GLU A 21 -1.91 -0.28 -15.63
CA GLU A 21 -2.07 0.59 -16.77
C GLU A 21 -1.80 -0.19 -18.05
N THR A 22 -2.76 -0.14 -18.96
CA THR A 22 -2.70 -0.79 -20.27
C THR A 22 -2.61 0.21 -21.41
N GLY A 23 -1.75 -0.11 -22.37
CA GLY A 23 -1.57 0.64 -23.59
C GLY A 23 -2.73 0.51 -24.56
N SER A 24 -2.63 1.22 -25.68
CA SER A 24 -3.70 1.22 -26.70
C SER A 24 -3.87 -0.12 -27.40
N ARG A 25 -2.94 -1.07 -27.22
CA ARG A 25 -3.03 -2.44 -27.75
C ARG A 25 -3.28 -3.49 -26.67
N GLY A 26 -3.56 -3.07 -25.43
CA GLY A 26 -3.87 -3.95 -24.29
C GLY A 26 -2.65 -4.53 -23.56
N GLU A 27 -1.44 -4.12 -23.93
CA GLU A 27 -0.20 -4.44 -23.25
C GLU A 27 -0.13 -3.75 -21.87
N THR A 28 0.44 -4.42 -20.86
CA THR A 28 0.74 -3.78 -19.57
C THR A 28 1.93 -2.83 -19.73
N ILE A 29 1.71 -1.55 -19.43
CA ILE A 29 2.75 -0.51 -19.46
C ILE A 29 3.31 -0.31 -18.06
N ILE A 30 2.43 -0.22 -17.06
CA ILE A 30 2.79 0.03 -15.67
C ILE A 30 1.97 -0.91 -14.79
N GLU A 31 2.63 -1.52 -13.82
CA GLU A 31 2.00 -2.27 -12.74
C GLU A 31 2.49 -1.72 -11.40
N THR A 32 1.56 -1.24 -10.60
CA THR A 32 1.80 -0.74 -9.24
C THR A 32 0.78 -1.31 -8.25
N PHE A 33 1.01 -1.07 -6.97
CA PHE A 33 0.18 -1.54 -5.87
C PHE A 33 -0.09 -0.38 -4.92
N ALA A 34 -1.36 -0.07 -4.67
CA ALA A 34 -1.76 0.93 -3.69
C ALA A 34 -2.18 0.24 -2.39
N LEU A 35 -1.63 0.68 -1.26
CA LEU A 35 -2.15 0.38 0.06
C LEU A 35 -3.18 1.45 0.42
N THR A 36 -4.40 1.04 0.72
CA THR A 36 -5.52 1.93 1.04
C THR A 36 -6.13 1.59 2.38
N HIS A 37 -6.80 2.56 2.99
CA HIS A 37 -7.62 2.38 4.18
C HIS A 37 -9.01 2.99 3.94
N ALA A 38 -10.06 2.29 4.39
CA ALA A 38 -11.45 2.65 4.09
C ALA A 38 -11.81 4.11 4.46
N ALA A 39 -11.25 4.63 5.57
CA ALA A 39 -11.53 6.00 6.03
C ALA A 39 -10.56 7.06 5.49
N ALA A 40 -9.37 6.67 5.01
CA ALA A 40 -8.30 7.61 4.67
C ALA A 40 -7.97 7.64 3.17
N GLY A 41 -8.50 6.69 2.38
CA GLY A 41 -8.15 6.55 0.97
C GLY A 41 -6.78 5.90 0.78
N VAL A 42 -6.02 6.36 -0.22
CA VAL A 42 -4.69 5.83 -0.53
C VAL A 42 -3.68 6.30 0.52
N ILE A 43 -2.97 5.35 1.12
CA ILE A 43 -1.89 5.60 2.10
C ILE A 43 -0.55 5.71 1.38
N ALA A 44 -0.24 4.75 0.50
CA ALA A 44 1.02 4.68 -0.20
C ALA A 44 0.90 3.83 -1.48
N GLU A 45 1.80 4.07 -2.44
CA GLU A 45 1.91 3.30 -3.67
C GLU A 45 3.30 2.64 -3.78
N PHE A 46 3.33 1.44 -4.34
CA PHE A 46 4.51 0.59 -4.43
C PHE A 46 4.64 0.01 -5.84
N ALA A 47 5.88 -0.13 -6.32
CA ALA A 47 6.15 -0.85 -7.56
C ALA A 47 6.03 -2.38 -7.40
N ALA A 48 6.12 -2.90 -6.18
CA ALA A 48 6.09 -4.33 -5.90
C ALA A 48 5.07 -4.69 -4.81
N LEU A 49 4.34 -5.80 -5.00
CA LEU A 49 3.38 -6.32 -4.03
C LEU A 49 4.03 -6.63 -2.67
N SER A 50 5.27 -7.14 -2.69
CA SER A 50 5.99 -7.48 -1.45
C SER A 50 6.20 -6.28 -0.53
N ASP A 51 6.40 -5.10 -1.11
CA ASP A 51 6.63 -3.87 -0.33
C ASP A 51 5.32 -3.37 0.27
N ALA A 52 4.22 -3.41 -0.50
CA ALA A 52 2.88 -3.12 -0.01
C ALA A 52 2.47 -4.06 1.14
N VAL A 53 2.76 -5.36 1.02
CA VAL A 53 2.50 -6.36 2.07
C VAL A 53 3.37 -6.11 3.31
N ARG A 54 4.65 -5.78 3.13
CA ARG A 54 5.56 -5.46 4.24
C ARG A 54 5.06 -4.24 5.01
N GLU A 55 4.63 -3.20 4.31
CA GLU A 55 4.08 -1.99 4.94
C GLU A 55 2.79 -2.29 5.70
N LEU A 56 1.85 -3.02 5.08
CA LEU A 56 0.62 -3.44 5.74
C LEU A 56 0.91 -4.21 7.04
N ASN A 57 1.83 -5.17 7.00
CA ASN A 57 2.22 -5.92 8.20
C ASN A 57 2.81 -5.01 9.28
N ARG A 58 3.63 -4.01 8.90
CA ARG A 58 4.19 -3.02 9.84
C ARG A 58 3.10 -2.18 10.50
N MET A 59 2.09 -1.77 9.75
CA MET A 59 0.97 -0.97 10.28
C MET A 59 0.08 -1.77 11.23
N LEU A 60 -0.20 -3.04 10.90
CA LEU A 60 -1.05 -3.92 11.70
C LEU A 60 -0.34 -4.49 12.93
N SER A 61 0.99 -4.60 12.89
CA SER A 61 1.83 -5.04 14.00
C SER A 61 2.84 -3.95 14.35
N PRO A 62 2.39 -2.82 14.93
CA PRO A 62 3.30 -1.76 15.34
C PRO A 62 4.29 -2.31 16.36
N LEU A 63 5.57 -1.97 16.17
CA LEU A 63 6.63 -2.38 17.10
C LEU A 63 6.27 -1.93 18.52
N PRO A 64 6.29 -2.82 19.52
CA PRO A 64 6.07 -2.41 20.90
C PRO A 64 7.17 -1.43 21.32
N GLY A 65 6.79 -0.19 21.64
CA GLY A 65 7.67 0.74 22.36
C GLY A 65 8.17 1.98 21.63
N LEU A 66 7.80 2.23 20.37
CA LEU A 66 8.07 3.54 19.74
C LEU A 66 7.01 4.56 20.20
N ASN A 67 7.10 4.99 21.45
CA ASN A 67 6.35 6.16 21.90
C ASN A 67 7.11 7.43 21.44
N ILE A 68 6.35 8.46 21.06
CA ILE A 68 6.91 9.75 20.61
C ILE A 68 7.80 10.39 21.69
N GLU A 69 7.52 10.16 22.97
CA GLU A 69 8.32 10.67 24.09
C GLU A 69 9.73 10.06 24.13
N THR A 70 9.91 8.81 23.67
CA THR A 70 11.18 8.08 23.62
C THR A 70 12.02 8.57 22.44
N LEU A 71 11.36 8.94 21.33
CA LEU A 71 12.02 9.52 20.16
C LEU A 71 12.49 10.96 20.39
N LYS A 72 11.75 11.75 21.19
CA LYS A 72 12.15 13.12 21.56
C LYS A 72 13.41 13.18 22.42
N GLN A 73 13.74 12.12 23.15
CA GLN A 73 14.93 12.05 24.00
C GLN A 73 16.20 11.62 23.24
N ALA A 74 16.08 11.20 21.99
CA ALA A 74 17.20 10.76 21.15
C ALA A 74 17.78 11.88 20.26
N VAL A 75 17.34 13.14 20.45
CA VAL A 75 17.81 14.35 19.75
C VAL A 75 18.52 15.28 20.71
#